data_AF-A0A7W6J777-F1
#
_entry.id   AF-A0A7W6J777-F1
#
_cell.length_a   1.000
_cell.length_b   1.000
_cell.length_c   1.000
_cell.angle_alpha   90.00
_cell.angle_beta   90.00
_cell.angle_gamma   90.00
#
_symmetry.space_group_name_H-M   'P 1'
#
loop_
_entity.id
_entity.type
_entity.pdbx_description
1 polymer ?
#
loop_
_entity_poly.entity_id
_entity_poly.type
_entity_poly.pdbx_seq_one_letter_code
_entity_poly.pdbx_strand_id
1 'polypeptide(L)'
;MTPLDARDCAGCGLCCRLPDIDALDKPANEPCRHLAGEAGCRAYDTRPDTCRAFLCLWRTEAALGEEWHPPTAGMMVYRQGPQRTVLADPRRPDRSRSEPWLSQLRRWAAEDARTGGYVILFAGDRVEKIEPAPGGEA
;
A
#
# COMPACT_ATOMS: atom_id res chain seq x y z
N MET A 1 8.73 5.24 13.11
CA MET A 1 9.03 5.17 11.65
C MET A 1 9.32 6.58 11.18
N THR A 2 10.44 6.79 10.50
CA THR A 2 10.85 8.11 10.01
C THR A 2 10.64 8.15 8.49
N PRO A 3 9.99 9.19 7.93
CA PRO A 3 9.85 9.32 6.49
C PRO A 3 11.21 9.56 5.82
N LEU A 4 11.38 9.06 4.60
CA LEU A 4 12.54 9.34 3.75
C LEU A 4 12.40 10.73 3.14
N ASP A 5 13.41 11.59 3.29
CA ASP A 5 13.35 12.99 2.82
C ASP A 5 13.21 13.11 1.29
N ALA A 6 13.80 12.19 0.54
CA ALA A 6 13.75 12.17 -0.93
C ALA A 6 12.41 11.71 -1.50
N ARG A 7 11.44 11.36 -0.65
CA ARG A 7 10.11 10.89 -1.07
C ARG A 7 9.05 11.78 -0.48
N ASP A 8 8.01 12.07 -1.22
CA ASP A 8 6.87 12.83 -0.73
C ASP A 8 5.55 12.25 -1.28
N CYS A 9 4.42 12.79 -0.82
CA CYS A 9 3.11 12.33 -1.26
C CYS A 9 2.59 13.11 -2.49
N ALA A 10 3.41 13.93 -3.15
CA ALA A 10 2.98 14.74 -4.28
C ALA A 10 2.52 13.85 -5.43
N GLY A 11 1.40 14.22 -6.05
CA GLY A 11 0.79 13.40 -7.11
C GLY A 11 0.19 12.07 -6.64
N CYS A 12 0.15 11.79 -5.33
CA CYS A 12 -0.45 10.58 -4.76
C CYS A 12 -1.79 10.86 -4.04
N GLY A 13 -2.77 9.97 -4.22
CA GLY A 13 -4.08 10.02 -3.56
C GLY A 13 -4.53 8.68 -2.96
N LEU A 14 -3.67 7.66 -2.95
CA LEU A 14 -4.10 6.29 -2.63
C LEU A 14 -4.44 6.07 -1.15
N CYS A 15 -3.81 6.79 -0.21
CA CYS A 15 -4.22 6.74 1.20
C CYS A 15 -5.62 7.34 1.43
N CYS A 16 -6.06 8.26 0.56
CA CYS A 16 -7.40 8.83 0.60
C CYS A 16 -8.44 7.96 -0.13
N ARG A 17 -8.04 6.92 -0.86
CA ARG A 17 -8.94 6.09 -1.67
C ARG A 17 -9.04 4.67 -1.12
N LEU A 18 -7.92 4.00 -0.91
CA LEU A 18 -7.89 2.56 -0.67
C LEU A 18 -8.33 2.12 0.73
N PRO A 19 -7.76 2.64 1.84
CA PRO A 19 -8.08 2.11 3.16
C PRO A 19 -9.47 2.57 3.58
N ASP A 20 -10.13 1.80 4.44
CA ASP A 20 -11.23 2.31 5.24
C ASP A 20 -10.69 3.28 6.32
N ILE A 21 -11.44 4.34 6.64
CA ILE A 21 -11.06 5.33 7.65
C ILE A 21 -12.29 5.71 8.48
N ASP A 22 -12.45 5.04 9.64
CA ASP A 22 -13.51 5.29 10.61
C ASP A 22 -13.68 6.78 10.97
N ALA A 23 -12.58 7.47 11.27
CA ALA A 23 -12.59 8.88 11.70
C ALA A 23 -13.16 9.85 10.63
N LEU A 24 -13.35 9.38 9.40
CA LEU A 24 -13.91 10.14 8.30
C LEU A 24 -15.20 9.53 7.74
N ASP A 25 -15.73 8.47 8.36
CA ASP A 25 -16.82 7.63 7.83
C ASP A 25 -16.55 7.26 6.37
N LYS A 26 -15.31 6.86 6.07
CA LYS A 26 -14.84 6.67 4.68
C LYS A 26 -14.64 5.19 4.38
N PRO A 27 -15.56 4.55 3.62
CA PRO A 27 -15.42 3.15 3.22
C PRO A 27 -14.13 2.89 2.44
N ALA A 28 -13.62 1.65 2.52
CA ALA A 28 -12.52 1.20 1.67
C ALA A 28 -12.83 1.39 0.18
N ASN A 29 -11.80 1.65 -0.62
CA ASN A 29 -11.88 1.87 -2.07
C ASN A 29 -12.70 3.09 -2.55
N GLU A 30 -13.37 3.81 -1.64
CA GLU A 30 -14.08 5.05 -1.96
C GLU A 30 -13.20 6.30 -1.74
N PRO A 31 -13.33 7.32 -2.59
CA PRO A 31 -12.58 8.56 -2.44
C PRO A 31 -13.03 9.30 -1.17
N CYS A 32 -12.07 9.66 -0.32
CA CYS A 32 -12.30 10.57 0.80
C CYS A 32 -12.88 11.90 0.31
N ARG A 33 -13.80 12.49 1.08
CA ARG A 33 -14.35 13.83 0.86
C ARG A 33 -13.28 14.92 0.67
N HIS A 34 -12.07 14.72 1.17
CA HIS A 34 -10.94 15.65 1.05
C HIS A 34 -10.00 15.38 -0.14
N LEU A 35 -10.20 14.31 -0.92
CA LEU A 35 -9.34 13.99 -2.06
C LEU A 35 -9.44 15.06 -3.16
N ALA A 36 -8.31 15.65 -3.52
CA ALA A 36 -8.21 16.72 -4.53
C ALA A 36 -8.18 16.15 -5.97
N GLY A 37 -9.32 15.72 -6.49
CA GLY A 37 -9.40 15.09 -7.81
C GLY A 37 -8.79 13.68 -7.77
N GLU A 38 -7.66 13.46 -8.44
CA GLU A 38 -6.99 12.15 -8.43
C GLU A 38 -5.88 12.01 -7.38
N ALA A 39 -5.35 13.12 -6.86
CA ALA A 39 -4.19 13.15 -5.98
C ALA A 39 -4.21 14.35 -5.02
N GLY A 40 -3.60 14.19 -3.84
CA GLY A 40 -3.53 15.25 -2.83
C GLY A 40 -4.78 15.36 -1.95
N CYS A 41 -4.62 16.06 -0.82
CA CYS A 41 -5.67 16.25 0.17
C CYS A 41 -5.97 17.74 0.36
N ARG A 42 -7.22 18.16 0.12
CA ARG A 42 -7.69 19.54 0.34
C ARG A 42 -7.65 19.96 1.81
N ALA A 43 -7.63 19.00 2.72
CA ALA A 43 -7.59 19.23 4.16
C ALA A 43 -6.26 18.73 4.76
N TYR A 44 -5.15 18.86 4.03
CA TYR A 44 -3.87 18.29 4.46
C TYR A 44 -3.48 18.82 5.85
N ASP A 45 -3.57 20.13 6.07
CA ASP A 45 -3.18 20.76 7.34
C ASP A 45 -4.15 20.52 8.49
N THR A 46 -5.39 20.10 8.20
CA THR A 46 -6.45 19.82 9.19
C THR A 46 -6.86 18.35 9.20
N ARG A 47 -6.06 17.46 8.58
CA ARG A 47 -6.36 16.02 8.52
C ARG A 47 -6.41 15.40 9.92
N PRO A 48 -7.27 14.38 10.14
CA PRO A 48 -7.36 13.70 11.42
C PRO A 48 -6.06 12.97 11.75
N ASP A 49 -5.85 12.66 13.02
CA ASP A 49 -4.60 12.06 13.53
C ASP A 49 -4.25 10.76 12.83
N THR A 50 -5.24 9.92 12.50
CA THR A 50 -5.01 8.67 11.76
C THR A 50 -4.36 8.93 10.39
N CYS A 51 -4.73 10.01 9.70
CA CYS A 51 -4.12 10.40 8.43
C CYS A 51 -2.75 11.08 8.62
N ARG A 52 -2.44 11.65 9.80
CA ARG A 52 -1.12 12.24 10.10
C ARG A 52 -0.11 11.18 10.50
N ALA A 53 -0.54 10.20 11.30
CA ALA A 53 0.31 9.13 11.82
C ALA A 53 0.65 8.07 10.76
N PHE A 54 -0.11 8.01 9.67
CA PHE A 54 0.10 7.02 8.61
C PHE A 54 1.24 7.41 7.67
N LEU A 55 2.17 6.47 7.47
CA LEU A 55 3.17 6.48 6.40
C LEU A 55 3.13 5.13 5.68
N CYS A 56 2.99 5.14 4.35
CA CYS A 56 3.10 3.90 3.58
C CYS A 56 4.56 3.41 3.54
N LEU A 57 4.75 2.14 3.19
CA LEU A 57 6.06 1.52 3.16
C LEU A 57 6.99 2.21 2.16
N TRP A 58 6.47 2.70 1.02
CA TRP A 58 7.29 3.48 0.08
C TRP A 58 7.83 4.78 0.70
N ARG A 59 7.11 5.43 1.63
CA ARG A 59 7.61 6.63 2.33
C ARG A 59 8.71 6.33 3.35
N THR A 60 8.90 5.08 3.75
CA THR A 60 9.72 4.69 4.92
C THR A 60 10.81 3.66 4.62
N GLU A 61 10.69 2.89 3.54
CA GLU A 61 11.60 1.80 3.19
C GLU A 61 12.39 2.13 1.91
N ALA A 62 13.69 2.39 2.08
CA ALA A 62 14.56 2.81 0.98
C ALA A 62 14.77 1.69 -0.05
N ALA A 63 14.64 0.42 0.37
CA ALA A 63 14.77 -0.73 -0.53
C ALA A 63 13.63 -0.87 -1.55
N LEU A 64 12.47 -0.22 -1.34
CA LEU A 64 11.40 -0.20 -2.35
C LEU A 64 11.76 0.79 -3.45
N GLY A 65 11.88 0.35 -4.70
CA GLY A 65 12.16 1.22 -5.84
C GLY A 65 10.99 2.12 -6.25
N GLU A 66 11.21 2.96 -7.27
CA GLU A 66 10.21 3.89 -7.83
C GLU A 66 9.02 3.17 -8.49
N GLU A 67 9.20 1.92 -8.91
CA GLU A 67 8.10 1.06 -9.39
C GLU A 67 7.04 0.81 -8.30
N TRP A 68 7.40 0.98 -7.02
CA TRP A 68 6.49 0.89 -5.87
C TRP A 68 5.92 2.24 -5.43
N HIS A 69 6.25 3.34 -6.12
CA HIS A 69 5.56 4.61 -5.90
C HIS A 69 4.06 4.37 -6.13
N PRO A 70 3.16 4.66 -5.16
CA PRO A 70 1.80 4.14 -5.21
C PRO A 70 1.00 4.47 -6.49
N PRO A 71 1.06 5.69 -7.07
CA PRO A 71 0.41 6.01 -8.34
C PRO A 71 0.94 5.19 -9.53
N THR A 72 2.22 4.82 -9.50
CA THR A 72 2.88 3.97 -10.49
C THR A 72 2.40 2.53 -10.34
N ALA A 73 2.53 1.98 -9.12
CA ALA A 73 2.16 0.60 -8.82
C ALA A 73 0.65 0.34 -8.92
N GLY A 74 -0.18 1.35 -8.67
CA GLY A 74 -1.60 1.15 -8.39
C GLY A 74 -1.83 0.39 -7.08
N MET A 75 -0.87 0.44 -6.15
CA MET A 75 -0.91 -0.29 -4.89
C MET A 75 -0.35 0.58 -3.76
N MET A 76 -0.88 0.40 -2.56
CA MET A 76 -0.34 0.98 -1.33
C MET A 76 0.03 -0.12 -0.36
N VAL A 77 1.27 -0.10 0.13
CA VAL A 77 1.80 -1.10 1.06
C VAL A 77 2.01 -0.46 2.43
N TYR A 78 1.67 -1.17 3.51
CA TYR A 78 2.00 -0.79 4.88
C TYR A 78 2.16 -2.03 5.76
N ARG A 79 2.68 -1.87 6.98
CA ARG A 79 2.85 -2.96 7.95
C ARG A 79 2.02 -2.73 9.20
N GLN A 80 1.47 -3.82 9.75
CA GLN A 80 0.77 -3.85 11.03
C GLN A 80 1.20 -5.12 11.77
N GLY A 81 2.09 -4.98 12.76
CA GLY A 81 2.70 -6.13 13.44
C GLY A 81 3.39 -7.08 12.44
N PRO A 82 3.09 -8.39 12.47
CA PRO A 82 3.68 -9.38 11.55
C PRO A 82 3.11 -9.29 10.12
N GLN A 83 2.02 -8.56 9.91
CA GLN A 83 1.34 -8.48 8.62
C GLN A 83 1.90 -7.34 7.76
N ARG A 84 2.24 -7.67 6.51
CA ARG A 84 2.42 -6.69 5.43
C ARG A 84 1.14 -6.64 4.61
N THR A 85 0.46 -5.51 4.63
CA THR A 85 -0.78 -5.31 3.88
C THR A 85 -0.50 -4.58 2.58
N VAL A 86 -1.06 -5.10 1.49
CA VAL A 86 -1.04 -4.50 0.16
C VAL A 86 -2.48 -4.21 -0.23
N LEU A 87 -2.81 -2.94 -0.40
CA LEU A 87 -4.09 -2.51 -0.97
C LEU A 87 -3.87 -2.20 -2.44
N ALA A 88 -4.49 -2.95 -3.34
CA ALA A 88 -4.50 -2.69 -4.77
C ALA A 88 -5.70 -1.85 -5.16
N ASP A 89 -5.47 -0.85 -6.02
CA ASP A 89 -6.53 -0.02 -6.57
C ASP A 89 -7.45 -0.88 -7.46
N PRO A 90 -8.75 -0.98 -7.15
CA PRO A 90 -9.67 -1.79 -7.95
C PRO A 90 -9.82 -1.28 -9.38
N ARG A 91 -9.41 -0.03 -9.68
CA ARG A 91 -9.34 0.51 -11.03
C ARG A 91 -8.17 -0.07 -11.85
N ARG A 92 -7.26 -0.81 -11.21
CA ARG A 92 -6.10 -1.47 -11.82
C ARG A 92 -5.89 -2.88 -11.23
N PRO A 93 -6.89 -3.77 -11.35
CA PRO A 93 -6.95 -5.03 -10.59
C PRO A 93 -5.84 -6.03 -10.95
N ASP A 94 -5.22 -5.89 -12.11
CA ASP A 94 -4.20 -6.82 -12.61
C ASP A 94 -2.77 -6.39 -12.27
N ARG A 95 -2.56 -5.19 -11.71
CA ARG A 95 -1.20 -4.67 -11.42
C ARG A 95 -0.43 -5.53 -10.44
N SER A 96 -1.08 -6.05 -9.39
CA SER A 96 -0.45 -6.95 -8.43
C SER A 96 -0.02 -8.30 -9.04
N ARG A 97 -0.57 -8.64 -10.21
CA ARG A 97 -0.33 -9.90 -10.92
C ARG A 97 0.64 -9.76 -12.09
N SER A 98 1.08 -8.54 -12.40
CA SER A 98 2.07 -8.27 -13.43
C SER A 98 3.46 -8.09 -12.83
N GLU A 99 4.49 -8.39 -13.62
CA GLU A 99 5.87 -8.02 -13.26
C GLU A 99 6.06 -6.49 -13.28
N PRO A 100 6.94 -5.93 -12.43
CA PRO A 100 7.80 -6.62 -11.45
C PRO A 100 7.11 -6.94 -10.11
N TRP A 101 5.85 -6.53 -9.94
CA TRP A 101 5.19 -6.55 -8.63
C TRP A 101 4.87 -7.95 -8.13
N LEU A 102 4.40 -8.85 -9.01
CA LEU A 102 4.06 -10.22 -8.61
C LEU A 102 5.26 -10.94 -7.97
N SER A 103 6.42 -10.92 -8.63
CA SER A 103 7.63 -11.55 -8.11
C SER A 103 8.09 -10.91 -6.80
N GLN A 104 7.95 -9.59 -6.66
CA GLN A 104 8.33 -8.91 -5.44
C GLN A 104 7.36 -9.21 -4.27
N LEU A 105 6.06 -9.32 -4.52
CA LEU A 105 5.06 -9.73 -3.52
C LEU A 105 5.35 -11.14 -2.99
N ARG A 106 5.65 -12.09 -3.88
CA ARG A 106 6.03 -13.46 -3.51
C ARG A 106 7.34 -13.52 -2.72
N ARG A 107 8.31 -12.67 -3.07
CA ARG A 107 9.56 -12.54 -2.32
C ARG A 107 9.31 -12.03 -0.90
N TRP A 108 8.47 -11.01 -0.75
CA TRP A 108 8.08 -10.51 0.56
C TRP A 108 7.33 -11.56 1.38
N ALA A 109 6.48 -12.38 0.77
CA ALA A 109 5.82 -13.48 1.44
C ALA A 109 6.84 -14.51 1.98
N ALA A 110 7.86 -14.85 1.18
CA ALA A 110 8.94 -15.74 1.63
C ALA A 110 9.81 -15.11 2.73
N GLU A 111 10.10 -13.81 2.65
CA GLU A 111 10.88 -13.08 3.65
C GLU A 111 10.15 -12.96 4.99
N ASP A 112 8.91 -12.49 4.97
CA ASP A 112 8.12 -12.28 6.17
C ASP A 112 7.80 -13.65 6.82
N ALA A 113 7.56 -14.71 6.05
CA ALA A 113 7.32 -16.05 6.60
C ALA A 113 8.48 -16.58 7.47
N ARG A 114 9.75 -16.24 7.15
CA ARG A 114 10.91 -16.64 7.96
C ARG A 114 10.90 -16.05 9.38
N THR A 115 10.17 -14.95 9.59
CA THR A 115 10.04 -14.29 10.89
C THR A 115 8.64 -14.41 11.49
N GLY A 116 7.81 -15.31 10.94
CA GLY A 116 6.42 -15.52 11.37
C GLY A 116 5.42 -14.47 10.85
N GLY A 117 5.86 -13.61 9.92
CA GLY A 117 5.02 -12.66 9.20
C GLY A 117 4.37 -13.22 7.94
N TYR A 118 3.54 -12.40 7.31
CA TYR A 118 2.82 -12.78 6.08
C TYR A 118 2.35 -11.55 5.30
N VAL A 119 2.04 -11.76 4.01
CA VAL A 119 1.57 -10.71 3.10
C VAL A 119 0.10 -10.95 2.75
N ILE A 120 -0.75 -9.94 2.98
CA ILE A 120 -2.15 -9.95 2.56
C ILE A 120 -2.36 -8.90 1.46
N LEU A 121 -2.92 -9.33 0.33
CA LEU A 121 -3.37 -8.49 -0.77
C LEU A 121 -4.88 -8.30 -0.70
N PHE A 122 -5.31 -7.05 -0.66
CA PHE A 122 -6.70 -6.63 -0.87
C PHE A 122 -6.82 -6.03 -2.26
N ALA A 123 -7.75 -6.52 -3.09
CA ALA A 123 -7.99 -6.03 -4.44
C ALA A 123 -9.50 -5.92 -4.68
N GLY A 124 -10.08 -4.75 -4.35
CA GLY A 124 -11.52 -4.58 -4.22
C GLY A 124 -12.05 -5.46 -3.08
N ASP A 125 -13.04 -6.30 -3.38
CA ASP A 125 -13.63 -7.24 -2.41
C ASP A 125 -12.85 -8.55 -2.27
N ARG A 126 -11.80 -8.74 -3.07
CA ARG A 126 -10.95 -9.94 -3.00
C ARG A 126 -9.86 -9.75 -1.97
N VAL A 127 -9.72 -10.72 -1.07
CA VAL A 127 -8.64 -10.81 -0.09
C VAL A 127 -7.87 -12.10 -0.32
N GLU A 128 -6.56 -11.99 -0.49
CA GLU A 128 -5.68 -13.11 -0.78
C GLU A 128 -4.44 -13.03 0.11
N LYS A 129 -4.09 -14.14 0.76
CA LYS A 129 -2.75 -14.29 1.34
C LYS A 129 -1.80 -14.63 0.20
N ILE A 130 -0.78 -13.81 -0.01
CA ILE A 130 0.23 -14.10 -1.03
C ILE A 130 1.11 -15.24 -0.52
N GLU A 131 1.11 -16.34 -1.25
CA GLU A 131 2.01 -17.45 -0.98
C GLU A 131 3.41 -17.15 -1.51
N PRO A 132 4.47 -17.59 -0.82
CA PRO A 132 5.83 -17.51 -1.34
C PRO A 132 5.92 -18.23 -2.68
N ALA A 133 6.85 -17.80 -3.54
CA ALA A 133 7.15 -18.57 -4.75
C ALA A 133 7.50 -20.00 -4.33
N PRO A 134 6.99 -21.04 -5.02
CA PRO A 134 7.40 -22.41 -4.74
C PRO A 134 8.92 -22.45 -4.84
N GLY A 135 9.56 -22.89 -3.77
CA GLY A 135 11.02 -22.91 -3.68
C GLY A 135 11.58 -23.64 -4.89
N GLY A 136 12.26 -22.89 -5.76
CA GLY A 136 13.26 -23.49 -6.63
C GLY A 136 14.37 -23.97 -5.70
N GLU A 137 14.37 -25.27 -5.38
CA GLU A 137 15.58 -25.94 -4.95
C GLU A 137 16.61 -25.86 -6.10
N ALA A 138 17.66 -25.07 -5.87
CA ALA A 138 19.05 -25.15 -6.35
C ALA A 138 19.64 -23.75 -6.66
#